data_AF-A0A8T4BX88-F1
#
_entry.id   AF-A0A8T4BX88-F1
#
_cell.length_a   1.000
_cell.length_b   1.000
_cell.length_c   1.000
_cell.angle_alpha   90.00
_cell.angle_beta   90.00
_cell.angle_gamma   90.00
#
_symmetry.space_group_name_H-M   'P 1'
#
loop_
_entity.id
_entity.type
_entity.pdbx_description
1 polymer ?
#
loop_
_entity_poly.entity_id
_entity_poly.type
_entity_poly.pdbx_seq_one_letter_code
_entity_poly.pdbx_strand_id
1 'polypeptide(L)'
;MRTIRIDKVTLNIGTGEPGDRLEKARKLLKTISGMNAVPTVTQKRIPTWKIRPGLEIGCKVTIRGEKAKELLKRLLQGVENMLSKDKFDTQGNFSFGIKEYLDVPGLKYDAEVGVIGFDVAVTLKRAGFRIKRRMLKRKKIPKKHKISEEEAMEFMKKEFNIEVGE
;
A
#
# COMPACT_ATOMS: atom_id res chain seq x y z
N MET A 1 -17.14 -10.15 17.36
CA MET A 1 -15.82 -10.26 16.69
C MET A 1 -15.82 -9.85 15.20
N ARG A 2 -16.77 -9.02 14.72
CA ARG A 2 -16.84 -8.60 13.30
C ARG A 2 -16.12 -7.29 12.99
N THR A 3 -15.47 -6.69 14.00
CA THR A 3 -14.73 -5.44 13.89
C THR A 3 -13.64 -5.56 12.81
N ILE A 4 -13.66 -4.59 11.90
CA ILE A 4 -12.66 -4.44 10.84
C ILE A 4 -11.46 -3.72 11.43
N ARG A 5 -10.26 -4.13 11.01
CA ARG A 5 -8.99 -3.50 11.38
C ARG A 5 -8.07 -3.51 10.18
N ILE A 6 -7.15 -2.56 10.15
CA ILE A 6 -6.05 -2.56 9.17
C ILE A 6 -5.10 -3.73 9.51
N ASP A 7 -4.83 -4.59 8.52
CA ASP A 7 -3.83 -5.66 8.64
C ASP A 7 -2.42 -5.14 8.35
N LYS A 8 -2.29 -4.42 7.25
CA LYS A 8 -1.06 -3.85 6.76
C LYS A 8 -1.33 -2.71 5.78
N VAL A 9 -0.40 -1.78 5.72
CA VAL A 9 -0.27 -0.79 4.65
C VAL A 9 1.01 -1.12 3.89
N THR A 10 0.93 -1.24 2.58
CA THR A 10 2.08 -1.53 1.70
C THR A 10 2.32 -0.34 0.81
N LEU A 11 3.52 0.22 0.89
CA LEU A 11 4.00 1.23 -0.05
C LEU A 11 4.83 0.55 -1.13
N ASN A 12 4.61 0.92 -2.39
CA ASN A 12 5.31 0.35 -3.52
C ASN A 12 5.73 1.43 -4.52
N ILE A 13 6.97 1.34 -4.99
CA ILE A 13 7.49 2.16 -6.08
C ILE A 13 8.09 1.23 -7.13
N GLY A 14 7.57 1.31 -8.36
CA GLY A 14 8.17 0.69 -9.54
C GLY A 14 9.00 1.72 -10.29
N THR A 15 10.33 1.59 -10.28
CA THR A 15 11.21 2.54 -11.00
C THR A 15 11.41 2.16 -12.46
N GLY A 16 11.07 0.92 -12.86
CA GLY A 16 11.18 0.43 -14.24
C GLY A 16 12.62 0.09 -14.65
N GLU A 17 13.59 0.77 -14.06
CA GLU A 17 15.02 0.62 -14.32
C GLU A 17 15.81 0.33 -13.04
N PRO A 18 16.87 -0.50 -13.12
CA PRO A 18 17.82 -0.70 -12.04
C PRO A 18 18.77 0.50 -11.91
N GLY A 19 19.43 0.64 -10.76
CA GLY A 19 20.47 1.65 -10.52
C GLY A 19 20.01 2.81 -9.66
N ASP A 20 20.49 4.02 -9.94
CA ASP A 20 20.37 5.20 -9.06
C ASP A 20 18.92 5.56 -8.72
N ARG A 21 17.99 5.40 -9.68
CA ARG A 21 16.57 5.69 -9.46
C ARG A 21 15.96 4.78 -8.39
N LEU A 22 16.39 3.51 -8.35
CA LEU A 22 15.97 2.56 -7.33
C LEU A 22 16.50 2.93 -5.95
N GLU A 23 17.75 3.39 -5.86
CA GLU A 23 18.33 3.84 -4.59
C GLU A 23 17.63 5.08 -4.04
N LYS A 24 17.32 6.05 -4.91
CA LYS A 24 16.51 7.22 -4.56
C LYS A 24 15.13 6.82 -4.06
N ALA A 25 14.46 5.89 -4.72
CA ALA A 25 13.17 5.37 -4.28
C ALA A 25 13.25 4.65 -2.92
N ARG A 26 14.32 3.88 -2.65
CA ARG A 26 14.57 3.26 -1.34
C ARG A 26 14.78 4.30 -0.24
N LYS A 27 15.56 5.37 -0.52
CA LYS A 27 15.76 6.49 0.41
C LYS A 27 14.42 7.18 0.72
N LEU A 28 13.62 7.48 -0.31
CA LEU A 28 12.30 8.09 -0.17
C LEU A 28 11.39 7.23 0.72
N LEU A 29 11.23 5.94 0.41
CA LEU A 29 10.37 5.05 1.21
C LEU A 29 10.86 4.96 2.66
N LYS A 30 12.17 5.01 2.89
CA LYS A 30 12.74 5.03 4.24
C LYS A 30 12.38 6.31 4.99
N THR A 31 12.42 7.47 4.34
CA THR A 31 12.02 8.76 4.93
C THR A 31 10.53 8.79 5.26
N ILE A 32 9.69 8.23 4.38
CA ILE A 32 8.23 8.20 4.58
C ILE A 32 7.84 7.25 5.72
N SER A 33 8.40 6.03 5.71
CA SER A 33 7.96 4.94 6.59
C SER A 33 8.79 4.75 7.86
N GLY A 34 10.01 5.30 7.91
CA GLY A 34 11.01 5.01 8.93
C GLY A 34 11.56 3.57 8.87
N MET A 35 11.23 2.79 7.85
CA MET A 35 11.65 1.39 7.70
C MET A 35 12.47 1.18 6.43
N ASN A 36 13.36 0.18 6.45
CA ASN A 36 14.14 -0.17 5.28
C ASN A 36 13.24 -0.81 4.21
N ALA A 37 13.35 -0.31 2.97
CA ALA A 37 12.63 -0.85 1.83
C ALA A 37 13.26 -2.15 1.32
N VAL A 38 12.41 -3.10 0.94
CA VAL A 38 12.83 -4.36 0.35
C VAL A 38 12.74 -4.25 -1.17
N PRO A 39 13.79 -4.61 -1.92
CA PRO A 39 13.72 -4.63 -3.38
C PRO A 39 12.76 -5.69 -3.91
N THR A 40 12.12 -5.38 -5.02
CA THR A 40 11.32 -6.30 -5.80
C THR A 40 12.13 -6.75 -7.01
N VAL A 41 12.36 -8.06 -7.07
CA VAL A 41 13.15 -8.73 -8.10
C VAL A 41 12.25 -9.23 -9.21
N THR A 42 12.74 -9.16 -10.44
CA THR A 42 12.05 -9.66 -11.63
C THR A 42 12.12 -11.18 -11.77
N GLN A 43 11.02 -11.77 -12.24
CA GLN A 43 10.93 -13.21 -12.49
C GLN A 43 10.96 -13.56 -13.98
N LYS A 44 10.44 -12.67 -14.85
CA LYS A 44 10.31 -12.91 -16.30
C LYS A 44 11.32 -12.08 -17.08
N ARG A 45 11.77 -12.62 -18.21
CA ARG A 45 12.59 -11.89 -19.19
C ARG A 45 11.66 -11.17 -20.16
N ILE A 46 11.85 -9.86 -20.33
CA ILE A 46 11.08 -9.04 -21.28
C ILE A 46 12.06 -8.15 -22.04
N PRO A 47 12.46 -8.52 -23.28
CA PRO A 47 13.48 -7.83 -24.05
C PRO A 47 13.16 -6.36 -24.34
N THR A 48 11.89 -6.04 -24.60
CA THR A 48 11.43 -4.66 -24.89
C THR A 48 11.78 -3.67 -23.79
N TRP A 49 11.73 -4.11 -22.54
CA TRP A 49 12.08 -3.30 -21.37
C TRP A 49 13.50 -3.56 -20.85
N LYS A 50 14.31 -4.32 -21.62
CA LYS A 50 15.67 -4.76 -21.24
C LYS A 50 15.70 -5.51 -19.89
N ILE A 51 14.61 -6.20 -19.54
CA ILE A 51 14.46 -6.90 -18.26
C ILE A 51 14.98 -8.33 -18.38
N ARG A 52 15.89 -8.70 -17.47
CA ARG A 52 16.30 -10.08 -17.20
C ARG A 52 15.80 -10.54 -15.82
N PRO A 53 15.56 -11.84 -15.59
CA PRO A 53 15.24 -12.36 -14.26
C PRO A 53 16.38 -12.06 -13.27
N GLY A 54 16.04 -11.85 -12.00
CA GLY A 54 17.02 -11.54 -10.96
C GLY A 54 17.41 -10.06 -10.86
N LEU A 55 16.78 -9.19 -11.64
CA LEU A 55 17.05 -7.76 -11.65
C LEU A 55 16.12 -7.02 -10.67
N GLU A 56 16.66 -6.07 -9.92
CA GLU A 56 15.87 -5.25 -8.99
C GLU A 56 15.27 -4.06 -9.74
N ILE A 57 13.94 -3.95 -9.76
CA ILE A 57 13.21 -2.90 -10.52
C ILE A 57 12.34 -2.02 -9.65
N GLY A 58 12.05 -2.44 -8.43
CA GLY A 58 11.18 -1.69 -7.55
C GLY A 58 11.56 -1.90 -6.10
N CYS A 59 10.90 -1.16 -5.24
CA CYS A 59 11.06 -1.28 -3.80
C CYS A 59 9.69 -1.20 -3.13
N LYS A 60 9.55 -1.90 -2.02
CA LYS A 60 8.33 -1.86 -1.22
C LYS A 60 8.64 -1.86 0.27
N VAL A 61 7.74 -1.26 1.04
CA VAL A 61 7.73 -1.32 2.49
C VAL A 61 6.37 -1.83 2.93
N THR A 62 6.33 -2.69 3.95
CA THR A 62 5.08 -3.15 4.57
C THR A 62 5.06 -2.80 6.04
N ILE A 63 4.07 -2.02 6.44
CA ILE A 63 3.94 -1.49 7.80
C ILE A 63 2.68 -2.09 8.43
N ARG A 64 2.76 -2.38 9.73
CA ARG A 64 1.68 -2.98 10.51
C ARG A 64 1.58 -2.30 11.88
N GLY A 65 0.46 -2.51 12.56
CA GLY A 65 0.23 -1.96 13.90
C GLY A 65 -0.18 -0.49 13.87
N GLU A 66 0.14 0.23 14.94
CA GLU A 66 -0.25 1.64 15.13
C GLU A 66 0.41 2.58 14.13
N LYS A 67 1.71 2.36 13.85
CA LYS A 67 2.46 3.09 12.81
C LYS A 67 1.78 3.05 11.45
N ALA A 68 1.10 1.95 11.12
CA ALA A 68 0.36 1.84 9.86
C ALA A 68 -0.89 2.72 9.84
N LYS A 69 -1.56 2.91 10.98
CA LYS A 69 -2.72 3.79 11.09
C LYS A 69 -2.32 5.26 10.99
N GLU A 70 -1.27 5.65 11.69
CA GLU A 70 -0.72 7.02 11.65
C GLU A 70 -0.27 7.38 10.24
N LEU A 71 0.50 6.49 9.61
CA LEU A 71 0.93 6.71 8.24
C LEU A 71 -0.25 6.78 7.28
N LEU A 72 -1.26 5.91 7.43
CA LEU A 72 -2.43 5.95 6.56
C LEU A 72 -3.16 7.30 6.66
N LYS A 73 -3.34 7.86 7.87
CA LYS A 73 -3.93 9.20 8.04
C LYS A 73 -3.15 10.25 7.25
N ARG A 74 -1.83 10.22 7.35
CA ARG A 74 -0.94 11.14 6.63
C ARG A 74 -1.02 10.98 5.11
N LEU A 75 -1.12 9.74 4.62
CA LEU A 75 -1.20 9.45 3.19
C LEU A 75 -2.56 9.82 2.58
N LEU A 76 -3.64 9.67 3.33
CA LEU A 76 -4.98 10.04 2.89
C LEU A 76 -5.14 11.54 2.69
N GLN A 77 -4.45 12.35 3.52
CA GLN A 77 -4.38 13.80 3.34
C GLN A 77 -3.74 14.19 2.00
N GLY A 78 -2.79 13.42 1.49
CA GLY A 78 -2.17 13.64 0.18
C GLY A 78 -3.06 13.29 -1.02
N VAL A 79 -4.24 12.73 -0.78
CA VAL A 79 -5.29 12.50 -1.80
C VAL A 79 -6.57 13.25 -1.40
N GLU A 80 -6.43 14.32 -0.60
CA GLU A 80 -7.52 15.19 -0.16
C GLU A 80 -8.68 14.44 0.53
N ASN A 81 -8.39 13.28 1.13
CA ASN A 81 -9.37 12.37 1.73
C ASN A 81 -10.51 11.94 0.78
N MET A 82 -10.30 11.98 -0.53
CA MET A 82 -11.27 11.53 -1.53
C MET A 82 -10.84 10.18 -2.12
N LEU A 83 -11.72 9.19 -2.04
CA LEU A 83 -11.52 7.88 -2.67
C LEU A 83 -12.74 7.52 -3.51
N SER A 84 -12.55 7.24 -4.80
CA SER A 84 -13.63 6.70 -5.64
C SER A 84 -13.92 5.24 -5.24
N LYS A 85 -15.18 4.84 -5.42
CA LYS A 85 -15.67 3.48 -5.19
C LYS A 85 -14.87 2.41 -5.95
N ASP A 86 -14.43 2.71 -7.17
CA ASP A 86 -13.65 1.80 -8.01
C ASP A 86 -12.28 1.41 -7.44
N LYS A 87 -11.79 2.14 -6.44
CA LYS A 87 -10.53 1.84 -5.75
C LYS A 87 -10.66 0.71 -4.73
N PHE A 88 -11.88 0.29 -4.42
CA PHE A 88 -12.15 -0.81 -3.50
C PHE A 88 -12.29 -2.13 -4.24
N ASP A 89 -11.65 -3.17 -3.70
CA ASP A 89 -11.76 -4.56 -4.17
C ASP A 89 -12.97 -5.25 -3.52
N THR A 90 -13.46 -6.28 -4.20
CA THR A 90 -14.45 -7.26 -3.75
C THR A 90 -14.18 -7.88 -2.38
N GLN A 91 -12.94 -7.83 -1.89
CA GLN A 91 -12.54 -8.33 -0.57
C GLN A 91 -12.42 -7.24 0.51
N GLY A 92 -12.85 -6.02 0.21
CA GLY A 92 -12.78 -4.86 1.12
C GLY A 92 -11.36 -4.32 1.31
N ASN A 93 -10.45 -4.58 0.37
CA ASN A 93 -9.15 -3.91 0.32
C ASN A 93 -9.26 -2.69 -0.59
N PHE A 94 -8.32 -1.77 -0.52
CA PHE A 94 -8.27 -0.67 -1.46
C PHE A 94 -6.84 -0.24 -1.74
N SER A 95 -6.65 0.42 -2.87
CA SER A 95 -5.36 0.99 -3.26
C SER A 95 -5.54 2.31 -3.96
N PHE A 96 -4.64 3.24 -3.70
CA PHE A 96 -4.59 4.53 -4.35
C PHE A 96 -3.15 4.89 -4.69
N GLY A 97 -2.99 5.69 -5.75
CA GLY A 97 -1.69 6.20 -6.18
C GLY A 97 -1.53 7.65 -5.74
N ILE A 98 -0.36 8.00 -5.25
CA ILE A 98 0.05 9.37 -5.02
C ILE A 98 0.99 9.74 -6.17
N LYS A 99 0.65 10.80 -6.92
CA LYS A 99 1.41 11.24 -8.09
C LYS A 99 2.77 11.81 -7.67
N GLU A 100 2.79 12.60 -6.61
CA GLU A 100 4.00 13.22 -6.10
C GLU A 100 4.11 13.01 -4.60
N TYR A 101 5.26 12.55 -4.10
CA TYR A 101 5.44 12.40 -2.66
C TYR A 101 5.30 13.72 -1.89
N LEU A 102 5.44 14.88 -2.55
CA LEU A 102 5.28 16.21 -1.95
C LEU A 102 3.85 16.47 -1.47
N ASP A 103 2.86 15.82 -2.08
CA ASP A 103 1.47 15.90 -1.66
C ASP A 103 1.28 15.35 -0.24
N VAL A 104 2.20 14.52 0.23
CA VAL A 104 2.17 14.00 1.60
C VAL A 104 2.68 15.06 2.58
N PRO A 105 1.86 15.49 3.55
CA PRO A 105 2.20 16.60 4.44
C PRO A 105 3.44 16.26 5.26
N GLY A 106 4.40 17.19 5.36
CA GLY A 106 5.61 17.06 6.17
C GLY A 106 6.80 16.37 5.48
N LEU A 107 6.73 16.12 4.17
CA LEU A 107 7.92 15.79 3.37
C LEU A 107 8.42 17.07 2.71
N LYS A 108 9.73 17.29 2.77
CA LYS A 108 10.40 18.39 2.08
C LYS A 108 10.90 17.90 0.72
N TYR A 109 10.97 18.81 -0.23
CA TYR A 109 11.60 18.55 -1.51
C TYR A 109 13.09 18.25 -1.33
N ASP A 110 13.52 17.15 -1.92
CA ASP A 110 14.92 16.77 -2.02
C ASP A 110 15.32 16.75 -3.51
N ALA A 111 16.27 17.63 -3.86
CA ALA A 111 16.77 17.76 -5.22
C ALA A 111 17.47 16.49 -5.72
N GLU A 112 18.04 15.67 -4.81
CA GLU A 112 18.66 14.41 -5.20
C GLU A 112 17.62 13.37 -5.64
N VAL A 113 16.47 13.33 -4.98
CA VAL A 113 15.43 12.31 -5.21
C VAL A 113 14.62 12.65 -6.46
N GLY A 114 14.38 13.94 -6.73
CA GLY A 114 13.49 14.39 -7.80
C GLY A 114 12.02 14.08 -7.50
N VAL A 115 11.13 14.23 -8.49
CA VAL A 115 9.68 13.97 -8.33
C VAL A 115 9.39 12.48 -8.56
N ILE A 116 8.91 11.79 -7.53
CA ILE A 116 8.58 10.36 -7.57
C ILE A 116 7.18 10.14 -6.98
N GLY A 117 6.33 9.44 -7.73
CA GLY A 117 5.05 8.93 -7.25
C GLY A 117 5.18 7.53 -6.65
N PHE A 118 4.18 7.14 -5.87
CA PHE A 118 4.14 5.80 -5.27
C PHE A 118 2.71 5.30 -5.06
N ASP A 119 2.57 3.99 -4.99
CA ASP A 119 1.30 3.32 -4.75
C ASP A 119 1.16 2.91 -3.29
N VAL A 120 -0.05 3.10 -2.76
CA VAL A 120 -0.44 2.70 -1.42
C VAL A 120 -1.49 1.62 -1.53
N ALA A 121 -1.21 0.43 -0.98
CA ALA A 121 -2.16 -0.66 -0.89
C ALA A 121 -2.49 -0.97 0.57
N VAL A 122 -3.77 -0.86 0.93
CA VAL A 122 -4.28 -1.10 2.29
C VAL A 122 -5.02 -2.43 2.31
N THR A 123 -4.61 -3.32 3.21
CA THR A 123 -5.29 -4.59 3.44
C THR A 123 -6.09 -4.52 4.73
N LEU A 124 -7.39 -4.74 4.64
CA LEU A 124 -8.26 -4.85 5.81
C LEU A 124 -8.38 -6.31 6.27
N LYS A 125 -8.66 -6.52 7.55
CA LYS A 125 -8.94 -7.83 8.13
C LYS A 125 -10.01 -7.77 9.21
N ARG A 126 -10.68 -8.91 9.40
CA ARG A 126 -11.43 -9.22 10.61
C ARG A 126 -10.62 -10.17 11.49
N ALA A 127 -10.96 -10.21 12.79
CA ALA A 127 -10.48 -11.28 13.65
C ALA A 127 -10.82 -12.66 13.03
N GLY A 128 -9.91 -13.63 13.11
CA GLY A 128 -10.09 -14.95 12.46
C GLY A 128 -9.50 -15.08 11.05
N PHE A 129 -9.04 -13.99 10.41
CA PHE A 129 -8.33 -14.05 9.12
C PHE A 129 -7.00 -14.83 9.19
N ARG A 130 -6.49 -15.11 10.40
CA ARG A 130 -5.31 -15.95 10.60
C ARG A 130 -5.50 -17.38 10.08
N ILE A 131 -6.74 -17.89 10.05
CA ILE A 131 -7.05 -19.29 9.66
C ILE A 131 -6.59 -19.61 8.23
N LYS A 132 -6.61 -18.63 7.30
CA LYS A 132 -6.13 -18.84 5.92
C LYS A 132 -4.59 -18.83 5.79
N ARG A 133 -3.87 -18.33 6.80
CA ARG A 133 -2.41 -18.11 6.78
C ARG A 133 -1.62 -19.09 7.67
N ARG A 134 -2.23 -19.61 8.74
CA ARG A 134 -1.57 -20.54 9.67
C ARG A 134 -1.32 -21.89 9.02
N MET A 135 -0.28 -22.58 9.49
CA MET A 135 0.09 -23.93 9.04
C MET A 135 -0.94 -24.98 9.51
N LEU A 136 -1.18 -25.04 10.82
CA LEU A 136 -2.10 -26.01 11.42
C LEU A 136 -3.57 -25.64 11.19
N LYS A 137 -4.40 -26.62 10.80
CA LYS A 137 -5.86 -26.45 10.60
C LYS A 137 -6.18 -25.25 9.70
N ARG A 138 -5.50 -25.14 8.56
CA ARG A 138 -5.73 -24.11 7.55
C ARG A 138 -7.08 -24.35 6.88
N LYS A 139 -7.92 -23.31 6.81
CA LYS A 139 -9.22 -23.34 6.11
C LYS A 139 -9.42 -22.06 5.30
N LYS A 140 -10.22 -22.14 4.24
CA LYS A 140 -10.66 -20.96 3.48
C LYS A 140 -11.63 -20.14 4.34
N ILE A 141 -11.61 -18.81 4.18
CA ILE A 141 -12.55 -17.93 4.88
C ILE A 141 -13.91 -18.01 4.17
N PRO A 142 -15.00 -18.33 4.89
CA PRO A 142 -16.34 -18.36 4.29
C PRO A 142 -16.76 -16.96 3.84
N LYS A 143 -17.58 -16.86 2.78
CA LYS A 143 -18.05 -15.57 2.22
C LYS A 143 -18.67 -14.67 3.30
N LYS A 144 -19.46 -15.24 4.22
CA LYS A 144 -20.09 -14.56 5.37
C LYS A 144 -19.12 -13.85 6.31
N HIS A 145 -17.84 -14.25 6.32
CA HIS A 145 -16.81 -13.64 7.18
C HIS A 145 -15.82 -12.77 6.40
N LYS A 146 -15.92 -12.72 5.06
CA LYS A 146 -15.17 -11.74 4.27
C LYS A 146 -15.68 -10.34 4.54
N ILE A 147 -14.91 -9.35 4.15
CA ILE A 147 -15.29 -7.94 4.22
C ILE A 147 -15.88 -7.60 2.85
N SER A 148 -17.08 -7.02 2.81
CA SER A 148 -17.65 -6.48 1.57
C SER A 148 -17.06 -5.10 1.27
N GLU A 149 -17.22 -4.66 0.04
CA GLU A 149 -16.83 -3.30 -0.38
C GLU A 149 -17.54 -2.22 0.45
N GLU A 150 -18.85 -2.37 0.64
CA GLU A 150 -19.69 -1.48 1.45
C GLU A 150 -19.21 -1.38 2.90
N GLU A 151 -18.89 -2.52 3.53
CA GLU A 151 -18.36 -2.56 4.89
C GLU A 151 -16.99 -1.88 4.99
N ALA A 152 -16.17 -1.97 3.94
CA ALA A 152 -14.89 -1.28 3.88
C ALA A 152 -15.06 0.24 3.71
N MET A 153 -15.98 0.68 2.85
CA MET A 153 -16.30 2.09 2.67
C MET A 153 -16.85 2.71 3.96
N GLU A 154 -17.79 2.03 4.63
CA GLU A 154 -18.35 2.49 5.91
C GLU A 154 -17.27 2.58 7.00
N PHE A 155 -16.36 1.60 7.05
CA PHE A 155 -15.22 1.62 7.96
C PHE A 155 -14.30 2.83 7.72
N MET A 156 -14.00 3.13 6.46
CA MET A 156 -13.13 4.25 6.09
C MET A 156 -13.80 5.61 6.35
N LYS A 157 -15.11 5.74 6.08
CA LYS A 157 -15.90 6.93 6.46
C LYS A 157 -15.86 7.17 7.97
N LYS A 158 -16.08 6.12 8.77
CA LYS A 158 -16.13 6.23 10.24
C LYS A 158 -14.77 6.51 10.90
N GLU A 159 -13.70 5.82 10.48
CA GLU A 159 -12.40 5.90 11.17
C GLU A 159 -11.48 6.99 10.60
N PHE A 160 -11.66 7.40 9.35
CA PHE A 160 -10.77 8.34 8.65
C PHE A 160 -11.47 9.54 8.01
N ASN A 161 -12.80 9.69 8.17
CA ASN A 161 -13.60 10.80 7.65
C ASN A 161 -13.40 11.05 6.14
N ILE A 162 -13.38 9.96 5.36
CA ILE A 162 -13.15 9.99 3.92
C ILE A 162 -14.45 10.25 3.18
N GLU A 163 -14.40 11.11 2.18
CA GLU A 163 -15.48 11.26 1.20
C GLU A 163 -15.30 10.22 0.10
N VAL A 164 -16.30 9.36 -0.05
CA VAL A 164 -16.31 8.37 -1.12
C VAL A 164 -17.05 8.99 -2.28
N GLY A 165 -16.31 9.36 -3.33
CA GLY A 165 -16.87 9.79 -4.60
C GLY A 165 -17.55 8.62 -5.31
N GLU A 166 -18.52 8.93 -6.16
CA GLU A 166 -19.21 7.94 -7.00
C GLU A 166 -18.23 7.15 -7.89
#